data_AF-A0A0V0Z2H2-F1
#
_entry.id   AF-A0A0V0Z2H2-F1
#
_cell.length_a   1.000
_cell.length_b   1.000
_cell.length_c   1.000
_cell.angle_alpha   90.00
_cell.angle_beta   90.00
_cell.angle_gamma   90.00
#
_symmetry.space_group_name_H-M   'P 1'
#
loop_
_entity.id
_entity.type
_entity.pdbx_description
1 polymer ?
#
loop_
_entity_poly.entity_id
_entity_poly.type
_entity_poly.pdbx_seq_one_letter_code
_entity_poly.pdbx_strand_id
1 'polypeptide(L)'
;MQVPLVSGSMSRSRFRELKKNFHTMDNTELLAGDKLGKISGVYDDLNNRLRQFGIFHEKLSIDEGMVPYYGHHTCKMFIRGKPIRFGYKIWTMSSAN
;
A
#
# COMPACT_ATOMS: atom_id res chain seq x y z
N MET A 1 2.41 -4.76 -29.81
CA MET A 1 2.73 -3.33 -29.66
C MET A 1 3.63 -3.18 -28.44
N GLN A 2 4.91 -2.80 -28.60
CA GLN A 2 5.79 -2.53 -27.45
C GLN A 2 5.69 -1.04 -27.11
N VAL A 3 5.63 -0.70 -25.82
CA VAL A 3 5.67 0.68 -25.35
C VAL A 3 7.14 1.03 -25.09
N PRO A 4 7.79 1.87 -25.92
CA PRO A 4 9.25 2.07 -25.89
C PRO A 4 9.78 2.49 -24.52
N LEU A 5 9.03 3.32 -23.79
CA LEU A 5 9.36 3.73 -22.42
C LEU A 5 9.51 2.53 -21.47
N VAL A 6 8.62 1.55 -21.57
CA VAL A 6 8.61 0.37 -20.69
C VAL A 6 9.67 -0.63 -21.14
N SER A 7 9.72 -0.95 -22.43
CA SER A 7 10.67 -1.93 -22.98
C SER A 7 12.12 -1.45 -22.93
N GLY A 8 12.36 -0.14 -22.99
CA GLY A 8 13.69 0.46 -22.83
C GLY A 8 14.17 0.54 -21.38
N SER A 9 13.28 0.42 -20.39
CA SER A 9 13.64 0.51 -18.97
C SER A 9 14.18 -0.83 -18.44
N MET A 10 13.44 -1.93 -18.65
CA MET A 10 13.90 -3.27 -18.27
C MET A 10 13.16 -4.37 -19.02
N SER A 11 13.80 -5.54 -19.12
CA SER A 11 13.15 -6.71 -19.70
C SER A 11 11.98 -7.18 -18.82
N ARG A 12 10.96 -7.74 -19.47
CA ARG A 12 9.78 -8.31 -18.78
C ARG A 12 10.17 -9.40 -17.77
N SER A 13 11.16 -10.21 -18.10
CA SER A 13 11.63 -11.30 -17.22
C SER A 13 12.27 -10.74 -15.96
N ARG A 14 13.12 -9.71 -16.10
CA ARG A 14 13.75 -9.04 -14.97
C ARG A 14 12.72 -8.39 -14.03
N PHE A 15 11.73 -7.70 -14.60
CA PHE A 15 10.64 -7.10 -13.81
C PHE A 15 9.90 -8.15 -12.96
N ARG A 16 9.56 -9.29 -13.55
CA ARG A 16 8.83 -10.36 -12.85
C ARG A 16 9.65 -10.98 -11.72
N GLU A 17 10.95 -11.18 -11.94
CA GLU A 17 11.86 -11.68 -10.92
C GLU A 17 11.98 -10.71 -9.73
N LEU A 18 12.21 -9.42 -10.01
CA LEU A 18 12.26 -8.39 -8.97
C LEU A 18 10.95 -8.31 -8.19
N LYS A 19 9.82 -8.28 -8.89
CA LYS A 19 8.49 -8.21 -8.27
C LYS A 19 8.22 -9.42 -7.36
N LYS A 20 8.67 -10.62 -7.75
CA LYS A 20 8.49 -11.85 -6.95
C LYS A 20 9.27 -11.80 -5.64
N ASN A 21 10.46 -11.20 -5.66
CA ASN A 21 11.38 -11.15 -4.52
C ASN A 21 11.38 -9.79 -3.80
N PHE A 22 10.35 -8.98 -4.01
CA PHE A 22 10.24 -7.68 -3.35
C PHE A 22 9.87 -7.86 -1.87
N HIS A 23 10.78 -7.48 -0.98
CA HIS A 23 10.63 -7.53 0.47
C HIS A 23 10.97 -6.17 1.07
N THR A 24 10.23 -5.76 2.08
CA THR A 24 10.34 -4.43 2.70
C THR A 24 10.74 -4.47 4.17
N MET A 25 10.76 -5.64 4.78
CA MET A 25 11.10 -5.85 6.20
C MET A 25 11.90 -7.15 6.35
N ASP A 26 12.81 -7.20 7.32
CA ASP A 26 13.54 -8.42 7.67
C ASP A 26 12.60 -9.41 8.37
N ASN A 27 12.59 -10.66 7.91
CA ASN A 27 11.77 -11.71 8.50
C ASN A 27 12.20 -12.07 9.93
N THR A 28 13.44 -11.78 10.32
CA THR A 28 13.95 -12.04 11.68
C THR A 28 13.44 -11.02 12.70
N GLU A 29 12.99 -9.85 12.24
CA GLU A 29 12.47 -8.75 13.06
C GLU A 29 10.93 -8.75 13.16
N LEU A 30 10.26 -9.69 12.48
CA LEU A 30 8.80 -9.74 12.48
C LEU A 30 8.25 -10.18 13.84
N LEU A 31 7.39 -9.34 14.41
CA LEU A 31 6.70 -9.63 15.66
C LEU A 31 5.62 -10.68 15.45
N ALA A 32 5.59 -11.68 16.33
CA ALA A 32 4.55 -12.70 16.33
C ALA A 32 3.17 -12.07 16.53
N GLY A 33 2.24 -12.38 15.64
CA GLY A 33 0.88 -11.84 15.67
C GLY A 33 0.68 -10.53 14.91
N ASP A 34 1.75 -9.84 14.50
CA ASP A 34 1.63 -8.68 13.61
C ASP A 34 1.37 -9.14 12.16
N LYS A 35 0.10 -9.01 11.76
CA LYS A 35 -0.35 -9.40 10.42
C LYS A 35 0.08 -8.43 9.32
N LEU A 36 0.53 -7.22 9.68
CA LEU A 36 1.00 -6.19 8.75
C LEU A 36 2.51 -5.98 8.83
N GLY A 37 3.22 -6.75 9.66
CA GLY A 37 4.65 -6.54 9.94
C GLY A 37 5.55 -6.58 8.71
N LYS A 38 5.13 -7.20 7.61
CA LYS A 38 5.89 -7.18 6.35
C LYS A 38 5.91 -5.82 5.66
N ILE A 39 4.94 -4.96 5.93
CA ILE A 39 4.77 -3.66 5.25
C ILE A 39 4.83 -2.47 6.22
N SER A 40 4.89 -2.71 7.53
CA SER A 40 4.86 -1.68 8.58
C SER A 40 5.92 -0.60 8.36
N GLY A 41 7.18 -0.96 8.11
CA GLY A 41 8.26 0.01 7.90
C GLY A 41 8.01 0.97 6.73
N VAL A 42 7.33 0.52 5.66
CA VAL A 42 6.95 1.40 4.54
C VAL A 42 5.87 2.38 4.97
N TYR A 43 4.88 1.93 5.74
CA TYR A 43 3.85 2.81 6.27
C TYR A 43 4.42 3.83 7.25
N ASP A 44 5.37 3.43 8.09
CA ASP A 44 6.01 4.33 9.04
C ASP A 44 6.81 5.43 8.32
N ASP A 45 7.65 5.04 7.34
CA ASP A 45 8.42 6.00 6.54
C ASP A 45 7.48 6.95 5.76
N LEU A 46 6.44 6.41 5.12
CA LEU A 46 5.46 7.22 4.39
C LEU A 46 4.73 8.20 5.31
N ASN A 47 4.22 7.74 6.46
CA ASN A 47 3.52 8.58 7.42
C ASN A 47 4.42 9.68 7.98
N ASN A 48 5.68 9.37 8.28
CA ASN A 48 6.64 10.34 8.76
C ASN A 48 6.91 11.43 7.73
N ARG A 49 7.17 11.05 6.46
CA ARG A 49 7.39 12.00 5.38
C ARG A 49 6.15 12.85 5.08
N LEU A 50 4.97 12.22 5.01
CA LEU A 50 3.72 12.93 4.75
C LEU A 50 3.38 13.94 5.85
N ARG A 51 3.71 13.65 7.12
CA ARG A 51 3.54 14.61 8.23
C ARG A 51 4.58 15.72 8.20
N GLN A 52 5.83 15.38 7.86
CA GLN A 52 6.92 16.35 7.83
C GLN A 52 6.76 17.37 6.69
N PHE A 53 6.34 16.91 5.51
CA PHE A 53 6.28 17.74 4.30
C PHE A 53 4.85 18.10 3.87
N GLY A 54 3.83 17.52 4.51
CA GLY A 54 2.44 17.83 4.21
C GLY A 54 2.08 19.25 4.64
N ILE A 55 1.50 20.01 3.72
CA ILE A 55 0.87 21.29 4.03
C ILE A 55 -0.60 20.98 4.34
N PHE A 56 -1.02 21.29 5.57
CA PHE A 56 -2.38 21.01 6.03
C PHE A 56 -3.15 22.31 6.24
N HIS A 57 -4.31 22.42 5.58
CA HIS A 57 -5.34 23.36 5.95
C HIS A 57 -6.01 22.93 7.26
N GLU A 58 -6.60 23.89 7.99
CA GLU A 58 -7.40 23.63 9.20
C GLU A 58 -8.58 22.67 8.97
N LYS A 59 -9.03 22.51 7.72
CA LYS A 59 -10.15 21.66 7.34
C LYS A 59 -9.61 20.30 6.92
N LEU A 60 -9.81 19.31 7.76
CA LEU A 60 -9.38 17.94 7.56
C LEU A 60 -10.59 17.02 7.41
N SER A 61 -10.48 16.03 6.53
CA SER A 61 -11.47 14.97 6.36
C SER A 61 -10.82 13.62 6.61
N ILE A 62 -11.52 12.75 7.34
CA ILE A 62 -11.10 11.38 7.59
C ILE A 62 -12.15 10.46 6.98
N ASP A 63 -11.71 9.54 6.14
CA ASP A 63 -12.59 8.55 5.51
C ASP A 63 -11.85 7.23 5.27
N GLU A 64 -12.63 6.21 4.92
CA GLU A 64 -12.19 4.85 4.63
C GLU A 64 -12.10 4.57 3.12
N GLY A 65 -10.90 4.17 2.70
CA GLY A 65 -10.61 3.62 1.38
C GLY A 65 -10.65 2.10 1.35
N MET A 66 -10.84 1.53 0.15
CA MET A 66 -10.76 0.10 -0.11
C MET A 66 -9.69 -0.20 -1.16
N VAL A 67 -8.67 -0.96 -0.77
CA VAL A 67 -7.64 -1.45 -1.70
C VAL A 67 -8.01 -2.86 -2.17
N PRO A 68 -8.21 -3.09 -3.48
CA PRO A 68 -8.63 -4.39 -3.99
C PRO A 68 -7.55 -5.45 -3.76
N TYR A 69 -7.93 -6.57 -3.18
CA TYR A 69 -7.04 -7.72 -3.04
C TYR A 69 -7.82 -9.03 -3.05
N TYR A 70 -7.50 -9.90 -4.01
CA TYR A 70 -8.23 -11.14 -4.27
C TYR A 70 -7.58 -12.38 -3.66
N GLY A 71 -6.33 -12.30 -3.18
CA GLY A 71 -5.62 -13.42 -2.54
C GLY A 71 -6.12 -13.74 -1.13
N HIS A 72 -5.67 -14.85 -0.54
CA HIS A 72 -6.07 -15.25 0.81
C HIS A 72 -5.22 -14.55 1.86
N HIS A 73 -5.82 -13.62 2.61
CA HIS A 73 -5.19 -12.97 3.75
C HIS A 73 -6.24 -12.61 4.80
N THR A 74 -5.88 -12.74 6.08
CA THR A 74 -6.82 -12.61 7.21
C THR A 74 -7.22 -11.17 7.51
N CYS A 75 -6.41 -10.18 7.12
CA CYS A 75 -6.74 -8.76 7.27
C CYS A 75 -7.67 -8.20 6.18
N LYS A 76 -8.12 -9.02 5.22
CA LYS A 76 -9.12 -8.57 4.25
C LYS A 76 -10.45 -8.35 4.96
N MET A 77 -11.15 -7.29 4.57
CA MET A 77 -12.47 -6.96 5.07
C MET A 77 -13.50 -6.98 3.95
N PHE A 78 -14.73 -7.30 4.32
CA PHE A 78 -15.90 -7.11 3.47
C PHE A 78 -16.67 -5.87 3.92
N ILE A 79 -16.91 -4.93 3.02
CA ILE A 79 -17.73 -3.74 3.28
C ILE A 79 -18.86 -3.68 2.26
N ARG A 80 -20.11 -3.74 2.75
CA ARG A 80 -21.31 -3.60 1.90
C ARG A 80 -21.40 -2.18 1.35
N GLY A 81 -21.84 -2.05 0.11
CA GLY A 81 -22.07 -0.74 -0.52
C GLY A 81 -20.86 -0.06 -1.16
N LYS A 82 -19.62 -0.50 -0.89
CA LYS A 82 -18.44 -0.01 -1.61
C LYS A 82 -18.36 -0.65 -3.02
N PRO A 83 -17.83 0.05 -4.04
CA PRO A 83 -17.59 -0.54 -5.37
C PRO A 83 -16.69 -1.77 -5.30
N ILE A 84 -15.63 -1.70 -4.48
CA ILE A 84 -14.77 -2.82 -4.13
C ILE A 84 -15.18 -3.31 -2.75
N ARG A 85 -15.87 -4.45 -2.71
CA ARG A 85 -16.45 -4.95 -1.46
C ARG A 85 -15.47 -5.77 -0.64
N PHE A 86 -14.50 -6.43 -1.27
CA PHE A 86 -13.51 -7.27 -0.59
C PHE A 86 -12.10 -6.74 -0.86
N GLY A 87 -11.38 -6.41 0.21
CA GLY A 87 -10.04 -5.84 0.09
C GLY A 87 -9.46 -5.44 1.44
N TYR A 88 -8.37 -4.68 1.43
CA TYR A 88 -7.85 -4.04 2.62
C TYR A 88 -8.57 -2.71 2.84
N LYS A 89 -9.18 -2.56 4.02
CA LYS A 89 -9.67 -1.27 4.49
C LYS A 89 -8.48 -0.43 4.91
N ILE A 90 -8.41 0.80 4.44
CA ILE A 90 -7.42 1.79 4.87
C ILE A 90 -8.16 3.03 5.37
N TRP A 91 -7.67 3.63 6.46
CA TRP A 91 -8.12 4.94 6.90
C TRP A 91 -7.18 5.99 6.32
N THR A 92 -7.74 7.05 5.78
CA THR A 92 -6.97 8.14 5.19
C THR A 92 -7.48 9.46 5.72
N MET A 93 -6.55 10.32 6.14
CA MET A 93 -6.83 11.72 6.43
C MET A 93 -6.36 12.55 5.24
N SER A 94 -7.23 13.44 4.74
CA SER A 94 -6.93 14.36 3.66
C SER A 94 -7.21 15.79 4.09
N SER A 95 -6.41 16.74 3.63
CA SER A 95 -6.65 18.15 3.83
C SER A 95 -7.48 18.73 2.69
N ALA A 96 -8.23 19.80 2.96
CA ALA A 96 -8.83 20.59 1.90
C ALA A 96 -7.74 21.19 0.99
N ASN A 97 -8.03 21.24 -0.32
CA ASN A 97 -7.21 21.94 -1.30
C ASN A 97 -7.29 23.45 -1.12
#